data_AF-A0A031IF40-F1
#
_entry.id   AF-A0A031IF40-F1
#
_cell.length_a   1.000
_cell.length_b   1.000
_cell.length_c   1.000
_cell.angle_alpha   90.00
_cell.angle_beta   90.00
_cell.angle_gamma   90.00
#
_symmetry.space_group_name_H-M   'P 1'
#
loop_
_entity.id
_entity.type
_entity.pdbx_description
1 polymer ?
#
loop_
_entity_poly.entity_id
_entity_poly.type
_entity_poly.pdbx_seq_one_letter_code
_entity_poly.pdbx_strand_id
1 'polypeptide(L)'
;MQTDREERLQKLALAYRDVEWLGTRWYWNMFLFITVGILIEWKDLPMLILAIPAIFLASDFRYQLKKREILEDYLSNAQVRRQFLLRIGSHVLLYAVLTVVIIQTIDRPFWQMFVAIFAILTPLYFISEWIIRRDGKRDPDYISDVEVARFVRQKGTSQWNTYSSDKHV
;
A
#
# COMPACT_ATOMS: atom_id res chain seq x y z
N MET A 1 31.67 3.43 -1.06
CA MET A 1 31.02 3.93 -2.30
C MET A 1 29.59 3.46 -2.24
N GLN A 2 28.63 4.35 -1.97
CA GLN A 2 27.21 4.02 -2.00
C GLN A 2 26.79 3.95 -3.47
N THR A 3 26.12 2.88 -3.87
CA THR A 3 25.66 2.75 -5.28
C THR A 3 24.38 3.54 -5.48
N ASP A 4 24.13 4.07 -6.70
CA ASP A 4 22.90 4.83 -7.03
C ASP A 4 21.62 4.06 -6.64
N ARG A 5 21.67 2.73 -6.76
CA ARG A 5 20.59 1.82 -6.34
C ARG A 5 20.34 1.83 -4.83
N GLU A 6 21.41 1.88 -4.02
CA GLU A 6 21.30 1.96 -2.55
C GLU A 6 20.78 3.32 -2.09
N GLU A 7 21.21 4.42 -2.71
CA GLU A 7 20.68 5.76 -2.42
C GLU A 7 19.18 5.84 -2.74
N ARG A 8 18.78 5.33 -3.91
CA ARG A 8 17.38 5.23 -4.33
C ARG A 8 16.55 4.41 -3.35
N LEU A 9 17.03 3.23 -2.93
CA LEU A 9 16.37 2.40 -1.91
C LEU A 9 16.27 3.11 -0.56
N GLN A 10 17.28 3.89 -0.16
CA GLN A 10 17.26 4.64 1.09
C GLN A 10 16.22 5.77 1.07
N LYS A 11 16.12 6.54 -0.03
CA LYS A 11 15.10 7.58 -0.18
C LYS A 11 13.69 6.97 -0.18
N LEU A 12 13.50 5.87 -0.89
CA LEU A 12 12.23 5.13 -0.91
C LEU A 12 11.86 4.55 0.45
N ALA A 13 12.84 4.06 1.22
CA ALA A 13 12.64 3.55 2.58
C ALA A 13 12.17 4.66 3.54
N LEU A 14 12.72 5.88 3.43
CA LEU A 14 12.25 7.03 4.21
C LEU A 14 10.81 7.41 3.85
N ALA A 15 10.48 7.47 2.56
CA ALA A 15 9.11 7.72 2.11
C ALA A 15 8.15 6.60 2.54
N TYR A 16 8.61 5.35 2.53
CA TYR A 16 7.85 4.19 2.99
C TYR A 16 7.59 4.26 4.49
N ARG A 17 8.57 4.61 5.33
CA ARG A 17 8.39 4.73 6.79
C ARG A 17 7.30 5.73 7.17
N ASP A 18 7.29 6.91 6.55
CA ASP A 18 6.29 7.93 6.84
C ASP A 18 4.88 7.41 6.55
N VAL A 19 4.74 6.59 5.50
CA VAL A 19 3.47 5.97 5.13
C VAL A 19 3.19 4.70 5.94
N GLU A 20 4.20 3.90 6.31
CA GLU A 20 4.05 2.69 7.12
C GLU A 20 3.68 3.04 8.56
N TRP A 21 4.17 4.15 9.11
CA TRP A 21 3.73 4.66 10.40
C TRP A 21 2.24 5.08 10.37
N LEU A 22 1.83 5.78 9.30
CA LEU A 22 0.42 6.09 9.06
C LEU A 22 -0.40 4.80 8.87
N GLY A 23 0.08 3.89 8.03
CA GLY A 23 -0.55 2.62 7.70
C GLY A 23 -0.70 1.71 8.90
N THR A 24 0.30 1.63 9.78
CA THR A 24 0.27 0.84 11.03
C THR A 24 -0.77 1.40 11.99
N ARG A 25 -0.84 2.74 12.16
CA ARG A 25 -1.92 3.39 12.92
C ARG A 25 -3.29 3.13 12.30
N TRP A 26 -3.38 3.14 10.96
CA TRP A 26 -4.62 2.79 10.25
C TRP A 26 -5.02 1.34 10.43
N TYR A 27 -4.09 0.38 10.41
CA TYR A 27 -4.37 -1.03 10.69
C TYR A 27 -4.92 -1.22 12.10
N TRP A 28 -4.35 -0.52 13.09
CA TRP A 28 -4.90 -0.53 14.45
C TRP A 28 -6.28 0.10 14.53
N ASN A 29 -6.49 1.26 13.90
CA ASN A 29 -7.81 1.90 13.83
C ASN A 29 -8.84 1.02 13.13
N MET A 30 -8.44 0.33 12.06
CA MET A 30 -9.27 -0.61 11.31
C MET A 30 -9.58 -1.87 12.11
N PHE A 31 -8.61 -2.41 12.82
CA PHE A 31 -8.81 -3.56 13.69
C PHE A 31 -9.80 -3.21 14.80
N LEU A 32 -9.65 -2.03 15.40
CA LEU A 32 -10.56 -1.50 16.42
C LEU A 32 -11.95 -1.26 15.83
N PHE A 33 -12.03 -0.70 14.62
CA PHE A 33 -13.26 -0.47 13.87
C PHE A 33 -13.99 -1.79 13.54
N ILE A 34 -13.30 -2.78 12.98
CA ILE A 34 -13.81 -4.14 12.72
C ILE A 34 -14.31 -4.78 14.02
N THR A 35 -13.52 -4.71 15.10
CA THR A 35 -13.89 -5.26 16.41
C THR A 35 -15.16 -4.60 16.94
N VAL A 36 -15.25 -3.27 16.86
CA VAL A 36 -16.41 -2.49 17.31
C VAL A 36 -17.64 -2.86 16.50
N GLY A 37 -17.58 -2.90 15.17
CA GLY A 37 -18.80 -3.21 14.42
C GLY A 37 -19.17 -4.70 14.37
N ILE A 38 -18.25 -5.62 14.71
CA ILE A 38 -18.63 -7.00 15.07
C ILE A 38 -19.52 -6.98 16.32
N LEU A 39 -19.26 -6.10 17.28
CA LEU A 39 -20.01 -6.01 18.54
C LEU A 39 -21.35 -5.28 18.42
N ILE A 40 -21.49 -4.34 17.49
CA ILE A 40 -22.69 -3.48 17.37
C ILE A 40 -23.57 -3.87 16.16
N GLU A 41 -23.22 -4.92 15.40
CA GLU A 41 -23.89 -5.29 14.15
C GLU A 41 -24.03 -4.11 13.17
N TRP A 42 -23.00 -3.90 12.33
CA TRP A 42 -22.81 -2.89 11.26
C TRP A 42 -23.99 -2.39 10.41
N LYS A 43 -25.19 -2.97 10.49
CA LYS A 43 -26.37 -2.62 9.70
C LYS A 43 -26.73 -1.14 9.74
N ASP A 44 -26.41 -0.45 10.83
CA ASP A 44 -26.77 0.96 11.01
C ASP A 44 -25.73 1.96 10.46
N LEU A 45 -24.54 1.50 10.04
CA LEU A 45 -23.44 2.37 9.58
C LEU A 45 -22.82 2.00 8.21
N PRO A 46 -23.61 1.81 7.12
CA PRO A 46 -23.12 1.53 5.77
C PRO A 46 -22.02 2.46 5.28
N MET A 47 -22.17 3.77 5.52
CA MET A 47 -21.27 4.79 4.98
C MET A 47 -19.88 4.73 5.60
N LEU A 48 -19.76 4.35 6.88
CA LEU A 48 -18.45 4.23 7.52
C LEU A 48 -17.65 3.05 6.96
N ILE A 49 -18.32 1.96 6.57
CA ILE A 49 -17.65 0.81 5.95
C ILE A 49 -17.09 1.19 4.58
N LEU A 50 -17.84 1.99 3.80
CA LEU A 50 -17.40 2.47 2.49
C LEU A 50 -16.28 3.52 2.57
N ALA A 51 -16.11 4.20 3.71
CA ALA A 51 -14.98 5.10 3.93
C ALA A 51 -13.65 4.34 4.00
N ILE A 52 -13.66 3.07 4.39
CA ILE A 52 -12.46 2.22 4.49
C ILE A 52 -11.68 2.19 3.16
N PRO A 53 -12.24 1.64 2.05
CA PRO A 53 -11.51 1.53 0.79
C PRO A 53 -11.02 2.89 0.28
N ALA A 54 -11.81 3.96 0.48
CA ALA A 54 -11.43 5.30 0.07
C ALA A 54 -10.19 5.84 0.81
N ILE A 55 -10.14 5.67 2.14
CA ILE A 55 -9.01 6.12 2.96
C ILE A 55 -7.74 5.34 2.61
N PHE A 56 -7.85 4.01 2.46
CA PHE A 56 -6.72 3.17 2.08
C PHE A 56 -6.18 3.51 0.69
N LEU A 57 -7.07 3.73 -0.29
CA LEU A 57 -6.69 4.17 -1.62
C LEU A 57 -5.95 5.52 -1.57
N ALA A 58 -6.45 6.48 -0.80
CA ALA A 58 -5.81 7.79 -0.67
C ALA A 58 -4.40 7.69 -0.04
N SER A 59 -4.23 6.86 0.99
CA SER A 59 -2.94 6.63 1.64
C SER A 59 -1.94 5.97 0.68
N ASP A 60 -2.37 4.94 -0.04
CA ASP A 60 -1.54 4.25 -1.01
C ASP A 60 -1.18 5.19 -2.18
N PHE A 61 -2.15 5.94 -2.70
CA PHE A 61 -1.91 6.91 -3.76
C PHE A 61 -0.85 7.94 -3.37
N ARG A 62 -0.91 8.46 -2.13
CA ARG A 62 0.11 9.38 -1.60
C ARG A 62 1.50 8.76 -1.57
N TYR A 63 1.63 7.49 -1.18
CA TYR A 63 2.91 6.78 -1.21
C TYR A 63 3.44 6.62 -2.64
N GLN A 64 2.58 6.17 -3.56
CA GLN A 64 2.99 5.93 -4.94
C GLN A 64 3.37 7.23 -5.65
N LEU A 65 2.77 8.37 -5.30
CA LEU A 65 3.20 9.69 -5.78
C LEU A 65 4.61 10.04 -5.28
N LYS A 66 4.88 9.90 -3.97
CA LYS A 66 6.24 10.12 -3.44
C LYS A 66 7.26 9.18 -4.08
N LYS A 67 6.89 7.92 -4.27
CA LYS A 67 7.73 6.92 -4.94
C LYS A 67 8.03 7.36 -6.38
N ARG A 68 7.03 7.84 -7.10
CA ARG A 68 7.18 8.38 -8.46
C ARG A 68 8.18 9.54 -8.47
N GLU A 69 7.98 10.55 -7.64
CA GLU A 69 8.88 11.72 -7.53
C GLU A 69 10.33 11.29 -7.26
N ILE A 70 10.54 10.37 -6.31
CA ILE A 70 11.88 9.86 -6.00
C ILE A 70 12.49 9.11 -7.18
N LEU A 71 11.69 8.35 -7.94
CA LEU A 71 12.20 7.56 -9.07
C LEU A 71 12.44 8.41 -10.34
N GLU A 72 11.77 9.55 -10.50
CA GLU A 72 11.99 10.47 -11.64
C GLU A 72 13.42 11.01 -11.70
N ASP A 73 14.11 11.12 -10.55
CA ASP A 73 15.52 11.54 -10.48
C ASP A 73 16.52 10.47 -10.97
N TYR A 74 16.09 9.21 -11.09
CA TYR A 74 16.99 8.08 -11.36
C TYR A 74 16.62 7.26 -12.60
N LEU A 75 15.40 7.39 -13.10
CA LEU A 75 14.86 6.53 -14.16
C LEU A 75 14.25 7.33 -15.29
N SER A 76 14.13 6.69 -16.45
CA SER A 76 13.43 7.30 -17.57
C SER A 76 11.95 7.52 -17.23
N ASN A 77 11.39 8.64 -17.70
CA ASN A 77 9.98 8.98 -17.50
C ASN A 77 9.03 7.85 -17.94
N ALA A 78 9.38 7.12 -19.01
CA ALA A 78 8.63 5.96 -19.48
C ALA A 78 8.58 4.81 -18.45
N GLN A 79 9.72 4.48 -17.82
CA GLN A 79 9.79 3.45 -16.77
C GLN A 79 8.99 3.87 -15.55
N VAL A 80 9.20 5.10 -15.05
CA VAL A 80 8.52 5.61 -13.86
C VAL A 80 7.00 5.64 -14.05
N ARG A 81 6.54 6.17 -15.18
CA ARG A 81 5.11 6.23 -15.51
C ARG A 81 4.49 4.84 -15.61
N ARG A 82 5.18 3.88 -16.23
CA ARG A 82 4.69 2.50 -16.35
C ARG A 82 4.58 1.83 -14.97
N GLN A 83 5.61 1.93 -14.13
CA GLN A 83 5.60 1.36 -12.79
C GLN A 83 4.49 1.98 -11.93
N PHE A 84 4.32 3.30 -12.00
CA PHE A 84 3.27 4.03 -11.29
C PHE A 84 1.87 3.60 -11.75
N LEU A 85 1.61 3.58 -13.06
CA LEU A 85 0.30 3.21 -13.62
C LEU A 85 -0.08 1.76 -13.33
N LEU A 86 0.86 0.83 -13.41
CA LEU A 86 0.59 -0.57 -13.06
C LEU A 86 0.21 -0.71 -11.59
N ARG A 87 0.95 -0.04 -10.70
CA ARG A 87 0.70 -0.14 -9.25
C ARG A 87 -0.62 0.53 -8.87
N ILE A 88 -0.82 1.79 -9.26
CA ILE A 88 -2.07 2.52 -9.00
C ILE A 88 -3.27 1.85 -9.67
N GLY A 89 -3.15 1.42 -10.92
CA GLY A 89 -4.22 0.75 -11.63
C GLY A 89 -4.66 -0.54 -10.92
N SER A 90 -3.69 -1.32 -10.43
CA SER A 90 -4.00 -2.53 -9.65
C SER A 90 -4.72 -2.23 -8.34
N HIS A 91 -4.29 -1.21 -7.60
CA HIS A 91 -4.91 -0.85 -6.33
C HIS A 91 -6.29 -0.22 -6.52
N VAL A 92 -6.46 0.67 -7.51
CA VAL A 92 -7.77 1.20 -7.88
C VAL A 92 -8.75 0.07 -8.21
N LEU A 93 -8.31 -0.93 -9.00
CA LEU A 93 -9.12 -2.10 -9.31
C LEU A 93 -9.49 -2.89 -8.04
N LEU A 94 -8.52 -3.19 -7.17
CA LEU A 94 -8.76 -3.93 -5.92
C LEU A 94 -9.73 -3.19 -4.99
N TYR A 95 -9.57 -1.87 -4.81
CA TYR A 95 -10.46 -1.07 -3.97
C TYR A 95 -11.86 -0.89 -4.58
N ALA A 96 -11.96 -0.79 -5.91
CA ALA A 96 -13.25 -0.79 -6.60
C ALA A 96 -13.99 -2.11 -6.38
N VAL A 97 -13.30 -3.24 -6.54
CA VAL A 97 -13.88 -4.56 -6.28
C VAL A 97 -14.27 -4.71 -4.80
N LEU A 98 -13.41 -4.29 -3.86
CA LEU A 98 -13.73 -4.29 -2.43
C LEU A 98 -15.02 -3.52 -2.15
N THR A 99 -15.17 -2.33 -2.74
CA THR A 99 -16.36 -1.49 -2.61
C THR A 99 -17.61 -2.20 -3.12
N VAL A 100 -17.54 -2.83 -4.31
CA VAL A 100 -18.65 -3.61 -4.87
C VAL A 100 -19.02 -4.78 -3.96
N VAL A 101 -18.03 -5.52 -3.44
CA VAL A 101 -18.28 -6.65 -2.54
C VAL A 101 -18.96 -6.19 -1.26
N ILE A 102 -18.50 -5.09 -0.65
CA ILE A 102 -19.12 -4.50 0.54
C ILE A 102 -20.60 -4.16 0.25
N ILE A 103 -20.87 -3.45 -0.85
CA ILE A 103 -22.25 -3.06 -1.22
C ILE A 103 -23.14 -4.29 -1.41
N GLN A 104 -22.65 -5.33 -2.09
CA GLN A 104 -23.41 -6.55 -2.36
C GLN A 104 -23.65 -7.41 -1.11
N THR A 105 -22.86 -7.24 -0.06
CA THR A 105 -22.93 -8.06 1.16
C THR A 105 -23.36 -7.28 2.40
N ILE A 106 -23.77 -6.03 2.24
CA ILE A 106 -24.07 -5.12 3.34
C ILE A 106 -25.25 -5.56 4.22
N ASP A 107 -26.25 -6.21 3.61
CA ASP A 107 -27.42 -6.73 4.31
C ASP A 107 -27.18 -8.12 4.93
N ARG A 108 -26.00 -8.71 4.67
CA ARG A 108 -25.62 -10.04 5.17
C ARG A 108 -24.91 -9.94 6.52
N PRO A 109 -24.88 -11.04 7.30
CA PRO A 109 -24.04 -11.09 8.50
C PRO A 109 -22.58 -10.78 8.16
N PHE A 110 -21.90 -10.05 9.05
CA PHE A 110 -20.52 -9.59 8.85
C PHE A 110 -19.57 -10.71 8.41
N TRP A 111 -19.67 -11.91 9.00
CA TRP A 111 -18.85 -13.06 8.62
C TRP A 111 -19.00 -13.46 7.15
N GLN A 112 -20.19 -13.34 6.56
CA GLN A 112 -20.41 -13.63 5.14
C GLN A 112 -19.76 -12.57 4.25
N MET A 113 -19.89 -11.28 4.60
CA MET A 113 -19.16 -10.19 3.93
C MET A 113 -17.65 -10.41 4.01
N PHE A 114 -17.13 -10.74 5.20
CA PHE A 114 -15.71 -11.00 5.42
C PHE A 114 -15.22 -12.15 4.54
N VAL A 115 -15.90 -13.30 4.53
CA VAL A 115 -15.55 -14.43 3.68
C VAL A 115 -15.60 -14.06 2.19
N ALA A 116 -16.61 -13.30 1.74
CA ALA A 116 -16.71 -12.86 0.35
C ALA A 116 -15.54 -11.93 -0.05
N ILE A 117 -15.17 -10.99 0.82
CA ILE A 117 -14.02 -10.11 0.64
C ILE A 117 -12.75 -10.93 0.42
N PHE A 118 -12.46 -11.90 1.30
CA PHE A 118 -11.26 -12.73 1.15
C PHE A 118 -11.33 -13.65 -0.07
N ALA A 119 -12.47 -14.26 -0.35
CA ALA A 119 -12.62 -15.18 -1.48
C ALA A 119 -12.42 -14.47 -2.84
N ILE A 120 -12.79 -13.20 -2.94
CA ILE A 120 -12.69 -12.42 -4.19
C ILE A 120 -11.37 -11.65 -4.26
N LEU A 121 -10.99 -10.90 -3.22
CA LEU A 121 -9.81 -10.03 -3.28
C LEU A 121 -8.50 -10.79 -3.20
N THR A 122 -8.44 -11.91 -2.48
CA THR A 122 -7.19 -12.68 -2.36
C THR A 122 -6.68 -13.16 -3.72
N PRO A 123 -7.48 -13.86 -4.56
CA PRO A 123 -7.01 -14.27 -5.88
C PRO A 123 -6.70 -13.08 -6.80
N LEU A 124 -7.52 -12.01 -6.76
CA LEU A 124 -7.26 -10.80 -7.54
C LEU A 124 -5.93 -10.14 -7.15
N TYR A 125 -5.64 -10.06 -5.85
CA TYR A 125 -4.38 -9.55 -5.34
C TYR A 125 -3.21 -10.38 -5.87
N PHE A 126 -3.28 -11.72 -5.76
CA PHE A 126 -2.22 -12.60 -6.27
C PHE A 126 -2.01 -12.46 -7.79
N ILE A 127 -3.08 -12.34 -8.57
CA ILE A 127 -2.98 -12.12 -10.02
C ILE A 127 -2.31 -10.77 -10.30
N SER A 128 -2.74 -9.71 -9.63
CA SER A 128 -2.16 -8.37 -9.81
C SER A 128 -0.66 -8.35 -9.46
N GLU A 129 -0.28 -8.96 -8.34
CA GLU A 129 1.10 -9.05 -7.88
C GLU A 129 1.94 -9.93 -8.80
N TRP A 130 1.37 -10.99 -9.37
CA TRP A 130 2.04 -11.81 -10.39
C TRP A 130 2.33 -11.02 -11.67
N ILE A 131 1.35 -10.24 -12.17
CA ILE A 131 1.53 -9.37 -13.34
C ILE A 131 2.64 -8.35 -13.06
N ILE A 132 2.58 -7.66 -11.91
CA ILE A 132 3.55 -6.64 -11.51
C ILE A 132 4.95 -7.23 -11.40
N ARG A 133 5.12 -8.39 -10.76
CA ARG A 133 6.42 -9.06 -10.65
C ARG A 133 6.96 -9.54 -11.99
N ARG A 134 6.07 -10.07 -12.85
CA ARG A 134 6.46 -10.48 -14.21
C ARG A 134 6.95 -9.29 -15.01
N ASP A 135 6.31 -8.14 -14.85
CA ASP A 135 6.71 -6.90 -15.50
C ASP A 135 8.03 -6.36 -14.94
N GLY A 136 8.17 -6.35 -13.61
CA GLY A 136 9.38 -5.94 -12.91
C GLY A 136 10.60 -6.81 -13.23
N LYS A 137 10.42 -8.11 -13.53
CA LYS A 137 11.52 -8.96 -14.01
C LYS A 137 12.10 -8.53 -15.37
N ARG A 138 11.36 -7.75 -16.15
CA ARG A 138 11.81 -7.22 -17.46
C ARG A 138 12.50 -5.87 -17.33
N ASP A 139 12.43 -5.24 -16.15
CA ASP A 139 13.00 -3.92 -15.88
C ASP A 139 14.05 -4.08 -14.75
N PRO A 140 15.36 -4.09 -15.07
CA PRO A 140 16.42 -4.33 -14.07
C PRO A 140 16.46 -3.26 -12.98
N ASP A 141 15.83 -2.11 -13.23
CA ASP A 141 15.70 -0.99 -12.32
C ASP A 141 14.40 -0.97 -11.51
N TYR A 142 13.55 -1.98 -11.69
CA TYR A 142 12.31 -2.10 -10.95
C TYR A 142 12.59 -2.28 -9.45
N ILE A 143 12.09 -1.33 -8.65
CA ILE A 143 12.08 -1.44 -7.19
C ILE A 143 10.67 -1.79 -6.73
N SER A 144 10.51 -3.01 -6.21
CA SER A 144 9.26 -3.46 -5.62
C SER A 144 9.05 -2.87 -4.23
N ASP A 145 7.79 -2.65 -3.83
CA ASP A 145 7.49 -2.19 -2.47
C ASP A 145 7.92 -3.24 -1.41
N VAL A 146 7.95 -4.52 -1.80
CA VAL A 146 8.46 -5.63 -0.97
C VAL A 146 9.96 -5.49 -0.73
N GLU A 147 10.71 -5.04 -1.73
CA GLU A 147 12.14 -4.79 -1.60
C GLU A 147 12.41 -3.59 -0.68
N VAL A 148 11.63 -2.51 -0.82
CA VAL A 148 11.70 -1.35 0.07
C VAL A 148 11.39 -1.76 1.51
N ALA A 149 10.31 -2.51 1.73
CA ALA A 149 9.93 -3.00 3.06
C ALA A 149 10.99 -3.92 3.67
N ARG A 150 11.61 -4.79 2.85
CA ARG A 150 12.70 -5.67 3.29
C ARG A 150 13.92 -4.86 3.68
N PHE A 151 14.27 -3.83 2.90
CA PHE A 151 15.38 -2.93 3.19
C PHE A 151 15.17 -2.18 4.51
N VAL A 152 13.95 -1.68 4.74
CA VAL A 152 13.56 -1.04 6.01
C VAL A 152 13.73 -2.01 7.20
N ARG A 153 13.26 -3.25 7.07
CA ARG A 153 13.39 -4.27 8.14
C ARG A 153 14.85 -4.68 8.40
N GLN A 154 15.65 -4.85 7.35
CA GLN A 154 17.04 -5.30 7.47
C GLN A 154 17.96 -4.24 8.07
N LYS A 155 17.76 -2.97 7.72
CA LYS A 155 18.64 -1.89 8.18
C LYS A 155 18.35 -1.37 9.58
N GLY A 156 17.39 -1.95 10.32
CA GLY A 156 17.17 -1.82 11.78
C GLY A 156 17.18 -0.40 12.35
N THR A 157 16.13 -0.01 13.08
CA THR A 157 15.92 1.33 13.69
C THR A 157 17.11 2.05 14.34
N SER A 158 18.23 1.37 14.67
CA SER A 158 19.41 1.99 15.31
C SER A 158 20.28 2.88 14.42
N GLN A 159 20.43 2.62 13.11
CA GLN A 159 21.20 3.53 12.23
C GLN A 159 20.40 4.75 11.78
N TRP A 160 19.11 4.81 12.09
CA TRP A 160 18.17 5.80 11.52
C TRP A 160 18.00 7.06 12.37
N ASN A 161 18.32 7.01 13.66
CA ASN A 161 18.33 8.20 14.52
C ASN A 161 19.41 9.21 14.10
N THR A 162 20.51 8.71 13.54
CA THR A 162 21.56 9.55 12.94
C THR A 162 21.09 10.27 11.67
N TYR A 163 20.25 9.65 10.83
CA TYR A 163 19.79 10.26 9.57
C TYR A 163 18.59 11.22 9.72
N SER A 164 17.80 11.08 10.79
CA SER A 164 16.72 12.04 11.09
C SER A 164 17.25 13.38 11.63
N SER A 165 18.48 13.41 12.15
CA SER A 165 19.13 14.61 12.65
C SER A 165 19.59 15.53 11.52
N ASP A 166 19.97 14.98 10.36
CA ASP A 166 20.54 15.75 9.24
C ASP A 166 19.49 16.47 8.36
N LYS A 167 18.19 16.38 8.69
CA LYS A 167 17.13 17.18 8.03
C LYS A 167 16.66 18.37 8.88
N HIS A 168 17.37 18.69 9.95
CA HIS A 168 17.19 19.91 10.74
C HIS A 168 18.49 20.73 10.78
N VAL A 169 19.00 21.12 9.61
CA VAL A 169 19.86 22.31 9.40
C VAL A 169 19.46 22.96 8.09
#